data_AF-A0A7C6VAK5-F1
#
_entry.id   AF-A0A7C6VAK5-F1
#
_cell.length_a   1.000
_cell.length_b   1.000
_cell.length_c   1.000
_cell.angle_alpha   90.00
_cell.angle_beta   90.00
_cell.angle_gamma   90.00
#
_symmetry.space_group_name_H-M   'P 1'
#
loop_
_entity.id
_entity.type
_entity.pdbx_description
1 polymer ?
#
loop_
_entity_poly.entity_id
_entity_poly.type
_entity_poly.pdbx_seq_one_letter_code
_entity_poly.pdbx_strand_id
1 'polypeptide(L)'
;MIVTNQQDLDAAIKAGEQDIIIDSPAGVWLVLRGNSSAELRENSSAVLWGNSSAVLGGNSRAVLGGNSRAVLRENSSAELWGNSSAVLGGNSSAVLRENSSAVLWGNSRAVLWGNSSAVLWGNSSAELWGNSSAVLRENSRAVTAKYTAVWVYSDRATFTGSGHLIDMTKLDLSDAATWCDYHGVKIARGKAVVYKAVDAQLNAGHRHTLTRYPLGGKVAATDWNPQPECGGGLHFAASPSGARQYYTG
;
A
#
# COMPACT_ATOMS: atom_id res chain seq x y z
N MET A 1 18.34 24.50 11.00
CA MET A 1 18.85 25.69 10.25
C MET A 1 17.80 26.16 9.27
N ILE A 2 17.49 27.47 9.20
CA ILE A 2 16.58 28.02 8.18
C ILE A 2 17.42 28.52 7.00
N VAL A 3 17.02 28.17 5.78
CA VAL A 3 17.67 28.59 4.53
C VAL A 3 16.63 29.17 3.58
N THR A 4 17.00 30.23 2.87
CA THR A 4 16.09 30.94 1.94
C THR A 4 16.58 30.94 0.50
N ASN A 5 17.81 30.48 0.27
CA ASN A 5 18.49 30.44 -1.02
C ASN A 5 19.35 29.16 -1.17
N GLN A 6 19.79 28.87 -2.39
CA GLN A 6 20.51 27.63 -2.71
C GLN A 6 21.89 27.57 -2.05
N GLN A 7 22.58 28.70 -1.93
CA GLN A 7 23.92 28.73 -1.36
C GLN A 7 23.91 28.31 0.12
N ASP A 8 22.95 28.83 0.88
CA ASP A 8 22.78 28.47 2.28
C ASP A 8 22.33 27.01 2.44
N LEU A 9 21.45 26.52 1.54
CA LEU A 9 21.05 25.11 1.51
C LEU A 9 22.24 24.18 1.25
N ASP A 10 23.06 24.49 0.24
CA ASP A 10 24.24 23.69 -0.11
C ASP A 10 25.27 23.69 1.03
N ALA A 11 25.46 24.85 1.68
CA ALA A 11 26.33 24.97 2.84
C ALA A 11 25.82 24.13 4.02
N ALA A 12 24.51 24.17 4.30
CA ALA A 12 23.87 23.39 5.36
C ALA A 12 24.03 21.87 5.12
N ILE A 13 23.77 21.41 3.88
CA ILE A 13 23.92 20.01 3.49
C ILE A 13 25.38 19.57 3.66
N LYS A 14 26.33 20.39 3.20
CA LYS A 14 27.76 20.08 3.30
C LYS A 14 28.24 20.02 4.76
N ALA A 15 27.66 20.84 5.63
CA ALA A 15 27.93 20.83 7.06
C ALA A 15 27.28 19.62 7.79
N GLY A 16 26.41 18.86 7.13
CA GLY A 16 25.75 17.70 7.71
C GLY A 16 24.58 18.06 8.64
N GLU A 17 23.99 19.24 8.45
CA GLU A 17 22.84 19.71 9.22
C GLU A 17 21.64 18.75 9.05
N GLN A 18 21.01 18.37 10.17
CA GLN A 18 19.92 17.37 10.17
C GLN A 18 18.52 18.00 10.02
N ASP A 19 18.35 19.24 10.48
CA ASP A 19 17.05 19.94 10.53
C ASP A 19 17.06 21.18 9.64
N ILE A 20 17.20 20.98 8.33
CA ILE A 20 17.17 22.06 7.35
C ILE A 20 15.71 22.45 7.08
N ILE A 21 15.37 23.72 7.32
CA ILE A 21 14.08 24.31 6.99
C ILE A 21 14.29 25.24 5.80
N ILE A 22 13.61 24.95 4.69
CA ILE A 22 13.50 25.82 3.54
C ILE A 22 12.32 26.75 3.78
N ASP A 23 12.63 28.04 3.90
CA ASP A 23 11.70 29.16 3.93
C ASP A 23 12.03 30.11 2.78
N SER A 24 11.94 29.58 1.55
CA SER A 24 12.31 30.30 0.35
C SER A 24 11.21 31.30 -0.04
N PRO A 25 11.56 32.48 -0.58
CA PRO A 25 10.57 33.38 -1.16
C PRO A 25 9.70 32.69 -2.21
N ALA A 26 8.45 33.14 -2.35
CA ALA A 26 7.53 32.56 -3.33
C ALA A 26 8.12 32.62 -4.75
N GLY A 27 8.09 31.49 -5.45
CA GLY A 27 8.66 31.36 -6.81
C GLY A 27 10.15 31.00 -6.85
N VAL A 28 10.85 31.00 -5.71
CA VAL A 28 12.22 30.48 -5.62
C VAL A 28 12.15 28.97 -5.41
N TRP A 29 12.83 28.22 -6.28
CA TRP A 29 12.96 26.77 -6.19
C TRP A 29 14.36 26.41 -5.74
N LEU A 30 14.48 25.74 -4.61
CA LEU A 30 15.75 25.17 -4.15
C LEU A 30 15.86 23.71 -4.58
N VAL A 31 17.08 23.19 -4.66
CA VAL A 31 17.34 21.83 -5.12
C VAL A 31 18.01 21.01 -4.03
N LEU A 32 17.30 19.99 -3.54
CA LEU A 32 17.87 18.92 -2.73
C LEU A 32 18.35 17.79 -3.64
N ARG A 33 19.59 17.33 -3.44
CA ARG A 33 20.17 16.23 -4.22
C ARG A 33 20.83 15.20 -3.33
N GLY A 34 20.86 13.96 -3.80
CA GLY A 34 21.57 12.89 -3.12
C GLY A 34 20.84 12.46 -1.85
N ASN A 35 21.56 12.20 -0.78
CA ASN A 35 21.03 11.75 0.51
C ASN A 35 20.77 12.95 1.43
N SER A 36 19.84 13.83 1.06
CA SER A 36 19.54 15.07 1.81
C SER A 36 18.08 15.14 2.21
N SER A 37 17.80 15.84 3.31
CA SER A 37 16.45 16.03 3.83
C SER A 37 16.20 17.48 4.23
N ALA A 38 14.98 17.98 4.00
CA ALA A 38 14.56 19.29 4.48
C ALA A 38 13.06 19.35 4.77
N GLU A 39 12.66 20.34 5.56
CA GLU A 39 11.26 20.76 5.71
C GLU A 39 11.01 22.01 4.86
N LEU A 40 9.98 22.01 4.03
CA LEU A 40 9.51 23.18 3.30
C LEU A 40 8.31 23.78 4.04
N ARG A 41 8.36 25.07 4.32
CA ARG A 41 7.27 25.80 4.99
C ARG A 41 6.66 26.88 4.11
N GLU A 42 5.45 27.29 4.49
CA GLU A 42 4.73 28.40 3.89
C GLU A 42 4.55 28.25 2.37
N ASN A 43 5.21 29.07 1.57
CA ASN A 43 5.10 29.09 0.11
C ASN A 43 6.37 28.58 -0.58
N SER A 44 7.17 27.81 0.16
CA SER A 44 8.47 27.32 -0.31
C SER A 44 8.34 26.31 -1.44
N SER A 45 9.35 26.27 -2.30
CA SER A 45 9.38 25.33 -3.42
C SER A 45 10.72 24.63 -3.52
N ALA A 46 10.71 23.31 -3.78
CA ALA A 46 11.96 22.56 -3.98
C ALA A 46 11.87 21.46 -5.04
N VAL A 47 12.98 21.20 -5.70
CA VAL A 47 13.21 20.01 -6.51
C VAL A 47 14.03 19.02 -5.68
N LEU A 48 13.57 17.79 -5.56
CA LEU A 48 14.24 16.69 -4.88
C LEU A 48 14.70 15.68 -5.91
N TRP A 49 15.98 15.32 -5.88
CA TRP A 49 16.54 14.33 -6.80
C TRP A 49 17.43 13.29 -6.11
N GLY A 50 17.30 12.04 -6.55
CA GLY A 50 18.10 10.93 -6.02
C GLY A 50 17.42 10.31 -4.81
N ASN A 51 18.11 10.23 -3.68
CA ASN A 51 17.59 9.65 -2.44
C ASN A 51 17.19 10.74 -1.42
N SER A 52 16.67 11.87 -1.92
CA SER A 52 16.34 13.02 -1.08
C SER A 52 14.94 12.91 -0.50
N SER A 53 14.71 13.51 0.67
CA SER A 53 13.40 13.53 1.32
C SER A 53 12.95 14.94 1.73
N ALA A 54 11.64 15.17 1.78
CA ALA A 54 11.12 16.40 2.36
C ALA A 54 9.79 16.25 3.10
N VAL A 55 9.55 17.15 4.05
CA VAL A 55 8.22 17.39 4.62
C VAL A 55 7.75 18.74 4.10
N LEU A 56 6.55 18.80 3.53
CA LEU A 56 5.94 20.00 2.98
C LEU A 56 4.75 20.41 3.85
N GLY A 57 4.78 21.63 4.37
CA GLY A 57 3.67 22.29 5.05
C GLY A 57 3.21 23.56 4.34
N GLY A 58 2.09 24.14 4.77
CA GLY A 58 1.51 25.34 4.17
C GLY A 58 1.01 25.10 2.75
N ASN A 59 1.43 25.98 1.85
CA ASN A 59 1.19 25.94 0.40
C ASN A 59 2.46 25.52 -0.36
N SER A 60 3.35 24.76 0.28
CA SER A 60 4.64 24.38 -0.30
C SER A 60 4.49 23.50 -1.53
N ARG A 61 5.48 23.57 -2.42
CA ARG A 61 5.51 22.80 -3.67
C ARG A 61 6.78 21.98 -3.81
N ALA A 62 6.67 20.77 -4.35
CA ALA A 62 7.86 20.01 -4.72
C ALA A 62 7.76 19.29 -6.06
N VAL A 63 8.90 19.07 -6.68
CA VAL A 63 9.08 18.10 -7.77
C VAL A 63 10.05 17.04 -7.28
N LEU A 64 9.65 15.78 -7.32
CA LEU A 64 10.44 14.64 -6.86
C LEU A 64 10.82 13.76 -8.04
N GLY A 65 12.07 13.34 -8.08
CA GLY A 65 12.54 12.34 -9.03
C GLY A 65 13.62 11.42 -8.47
N GLY A 66 13.86 10.30 -9.16
CA GLY A 66 14.71 9.23 -8.65
C GLY A 66 13.99 8.38 -7.59
N ASN A 67 14.59 8.23 -6.41
CA ASN A 67 14.03 7.50 -5.26
C ASN A 67 13.61 8.46 -4.14
N SER A 68 13.19 9.67 -4.50
CA SER A 68 12.86 10.72 -3.55
C SER A 68 11.56 10.46 -2.80
N ARG A 69 11.44 11.02 -1.59
CA ARG A 69 10.27 10.83 -0.72
C ARG A 69 9.72 12.14 -0.21
N ALA A 70 8.40 12.27 -0.10
CA ALA A 70 7.81 13.44 0.56
C ALA A 70 6.64 13.11 1.48
N VAL A 71 6.46 13.94 2.51
CA VAL A 71 5.22 14.01 3.29
C VAL A 71 4.59 15.37 3.04
N LEU A 72 3.40 15.41 2.46
CA LEU A 72 2.65 16.61 2.16
C LEU A 72 1.53 16.78 3.18
N ARG A 73 1.46 17.98 3.76
CA ARG A 73 0.40 18.37 4.70
C ARG A 73 -0.30 19.63 4.20
N GLU A 74 -1.44 19.92 4.81
CA GLU A 74 -2.21 21.15 4.57
C GLU A 74 -2.57 21.31 3.09
N ASN A 75 -2.15 22.39 2.43
CA ASN A 75 -2.45 22.67 1.02
C ASN A 75 -1.23 22.46 0.10
N SER A 76 -0.29 21.62 0.53
CA SER A 76 0.94 21.36 -0.23
C SER A 76 0.68 20.56 -1.51
N SER A 77 1.55 20.71 -2.50
CA SER A 77 1.43 19.99 -3.78
C SER A 77 2.76 19.40 -4.24
N ALA A 78 2.74 18.25 -4.93
CA ALA A 78 3.95 17.69 -5.52
C ALA A 78 3.73 17.01 -6.88
N GLU A 79 4.76 17.02 -7.71
CA GLU A 79 4.86 16.13 -8.87
C GLU A 79 5.94 15.09 -8.63
N LEU A 80 5.62 13.82 -8.88
CA LEU A 80 6.48 12.66 -8.61
C LEU A 80 6.80 11.93 -9.92
N TRP A 81 8.08 11.69 -10.14
CA TRP A 81 8.65 10.93 -11.26
C TRP A 81 9.57 9.81 -10.76
N GLY A 82 9.92 8.87 -11.63
CA GLY A 82 10.79 7.75 -11.30
C GLY A 82 10.16 6.79 -10.30
N ASN A 83 10.93 6.43 -9.28
CA ASN A 83 10.52 5.56 -8.17
C ASN A 83 10.24 6.40 -6.90
N SER A 84 9.75 7.64 -7.08
CA SER A 84 9.48 8.54 -5.96
C SER A 84 8.22 8.11 -5.19
N SER A 85 8.13 8.47 -3.91
CA SER A 85 6.93 8.20 -3.12
C SER A 85 6.48 9.37 -2.26
N ALA A 86 5.17 9.45 -1.97
CA ALA A 86 4.65 10.47 -1.08
C ALA A 86 3.54 9.99 -0.14
N VAL A 87 3.43 10.64 1.03
CA VAL A 87 2.27 10.56 1.90
C VAL A 87 1.58 11.91 1.90
N LEU A 88 0.29 11.94 1.57
CA LEU A 88 -0.52 13.14 1.44
C LEU A 88 -1.58 13.17 2.53
N GLY A 89 -1.67 14.28 3.26
CA GLY A 89 -2.73 14.57 4.21
C GLY A 89 -3.32 15.96 4.02
N GLY A 90 -4.41 16.26 4.73
CA GLY A 90 -5.10 17.55 4.62
C GLY A 90 -5.80 17.71 3.27
N ASN A 91 -5.56 18.84 2.61
CA ASN A 91 -6.05 19.18 1.27
C ASN A 91 -4.91 19.11 0.23
N SER A 92 -3.88 18.29 0.48
CA SER A 92 -2.71 18.21 -0.39
C SER A 92 -3.03 17.53 -1.73
N SER A 93 -2.16 17.75 -2.72
CA SER A 93 -2.34 17.17 -4.05
C SER A 93 -1.04 16.64 -4.64
N ALA A 94 -1.13 15.59 -5.46
CA ALA A 94 0.03 15.12 -6.21
C ALA A 94 -0.28 14.64 -7.62
N VAL A 95 0.69 14.80 -8.52
CA VAL A 95 0.72 14.12 -9.82
C VAL A 95 1.80 13.05 -9.75
N LEU A 96 1.44 11.80 -10.02
CA LEU A 96 2.33 10.65 -9.98
C LEU A 96 2.53 10.13 -11.40
N ARG A 97 3.79 9.92 -11.77
CA ARG A 97 4.17 9.37 -13.07
C ARG A 97 5.13 8.21 -12.90
N GLU A 98 5.27 7.44 -13.98
CA GLU A 98 6.21 6.30 -14.04
C GLU A 98 5.93 5.28 -12.92
N ASN A 99 6.90 4.96 -12.07
CA ASN A 99 6.75 3.97 -10.99
C ASN A 99 6.50 4.64 -9.63
N SER A 100 5.97 5.87 -9.63
CA SER A 100 5.74 6.62 -8.39
C SER A 100 4.58 6.05 -7.58
N SER A 101 4.62 6.22 -6.27
CA SER A 101 3.56 5.75 -5.36
C SER A 101 3.11 6.78 -4.34
N ALA A 102 1.87 6.71 -3.89
CA ALA A 102 1.39 7.57 -2.81
C ALA A 102 0.39 6.91 -1.86
N VAL A 103 0.34 7.43 -0.63
CA VAL A 103 -0.74 7.16 0.33
C VAL A 103 -1.47 8.48 0.61
N LEU A 104 -2.78 8.49 0.44
CA LEU A 104 -3.62 9.68 0.58
C LEU A 104 -4.57 9.55 1.78
N TRP A 105 -4.64 10.60 2.57
CA TRP A 105 -5.55 10.75 3.71
C TRP A 105 -6.33 12.07 3.62
N GLY A 106 -7.39 12.20 4.42
CA GLY A 106 -8.17 13.44 4.50
C GLY A 106 -8.89 13.76 3.18
N ASN A 107 -8.73 14.97 2.67
CA ASN A 107 -9.31 15.45 1.41
C ASN A 107 -8.26 15.51 0.29
N SER A 108 -7.18 14.73 0.42
CA SER A 108 -6.07 14.78 -0.54
C SER A 108 -6.46 14.26 -1.91
N ARG A 109 -5.75 14.72 -2.95
CA ARG A 109 -6.03 14.36 -4.35
C ARG A 109 -4.79 13.85 -5.07
N ALA A 110 -4.97 12.91 -5.99
CA ALA A 110 -3.88 12.51 -6.88
C ALA A 110 -4.32 12.30 -8.33
N VAL A 111 -3.40 12.56 -9.26
CA VAL A 111 -3.51 12.11 -10.65
C VAL A 111 -2.39 11.12 -10.90
N LEU A 112 -2.73 9.94 -11.39
CA LEU A 112 -1.81 8.84 -11.61
C LEU A 112 -1.67 8.54 -13.10
N TRP A 113 -0.43 8.46 -13.56
CA TRP A 113 -0.06 8.05 -14.90
C TRP A 113 1.03 6.99 -14.90
N GLY A 114 1.13 6.21 -15.98
CA GLY A 114 2.17 5.20 -16.14
C GLY A 114 1.92 4.00 -15.23
N ASN A 115 2.96 3.47 -14.59
CA ASN A 115 2.87 2.34 -13.64
C ASN A 115 2.70 2.84 -12.19
N SER A 116 2.11 4.01 -11.99
CA SER A 116 2.00 4.61 -10.66
C SER A 116 0.88 3.96 -9.84
N SER A 117 0.98 4.10 -8.52
CA SER A 117 0.01 3.48 -7.60
C SER A 117 -0.36 4.38 -6.43
N ALA A 118 -1.59 4.23 -5.92
CA ALA A 118 -2.02 4.96 -4.73
C ALA A 118 -2.91 4.14 -3.79
N VAL A 119 -2.78 4.40 -2.49
CA VAL A 119 -3.73 3.92 -1.47
C VAL A 119 -4.49 5.11 -0.92
N LEU A 120 -5.82 5.06 -0.97
CA LEU A 120 -6.69 6.17 -0.63
C LEU A 120 -7.54 5.84 0.60
N TRP A 121 -7.51 6.76 1.57
CA TRP A 121 -8.29 6.74 2.80
C TRP A 121 -9.10 8.04 2.97
N GLY A 122 -10.02 8.08 3.93
CA GLY A 122 -10.84 9.25 4.20
C GLY A 122 -11.69 9.65 2.99
N ASN A 123 -11.70 10.95 2.69
CA ASN A 123 -12.42 11.55 1.56
C ASN A 123 -11.47 11.84 0.38
N SER A 124 -10.35 11.12 0.28
CA SER A 124 -9.37 11.34 -0.79
C SER A 124 -9.88 10.86 -2.14
N SER A 125 -9.32 11.42 -3.22
CA SER A 125 -9.72 11.09 -4.59
C SER A 125 -8.54 10.93 -5.54
N ALA A 126 -8.63 10.01 -6.48
CA ALA A 126 -7.63 9.83 -7.53
C ALA A 126 -8.22 9.74 -8.93
N GLU A 127 -7.51 10.30 -9.90
CA GLU A 127 -7.73 10.04 -11.32
C GLU A 127 -6.63 9.13 -11.85
N LEU A 128 -7.00 8.04 -12.53
CA LEU A 128 -6.08 6.99 -12.96
C LEU A 128 -6.07 6.86 -14.47
N TRP A 129 -4.87 6.85 -15.04
CA TRP A 129 -4.60 6.77 -16.47
C TRP A 129 -3.40 5.86 -16.77
N GLY A 130 -3.34 5.33 -17.99
CA GLY A 130 -2.30 4.37 -18.37
C GLY A 130 -2.44 3.06 -17.57
N ASN A 131 -1.32 2.51 -17.12
CA ASN A 131 -1.24 1.25 -16.37
C ASN A 131 -1.23 1.48 -14.84
N SER A 132 -1.87 2.56 -14.39
CA SER A 132 -1.85 2.94 -12.97
C SER A 132 -2.84 2.12 -12.16
N SER A 133 -2.65 2.09 -10.84
CA SER A 133 -3.57 1.38 -9.96
C SER A 133 -3.88 2.08 -8.64
N ALA A 134 -5.01 1.75 -8.02
CA ALA A 134 -5.39 2.30 -6.73
C ALA A 134 -6.08 1.30 -5.80
N VAL A 135 -5.92 1.52 -4.50
CA VAL A 135 -6.66 0.85 -3.44
C VAL A 135 -7.56 1.87 -2.75
N LEU A 136 -8.87 1.64 -2.78
CA LEU A 136 -9.86 2.52 -2.17
C LEU A 136 -10.37 1.95 -0.85
N ARG A 137 -10.31 2.79 0.19
CA ARG A 137 -10.82 2.52 1.53
C ARG A 137 -11.70 3.66 2.00
N GLU A 138 -12.53 3.39 3.01
CA GLU A 138 -13.44 4.38 3.58
C GLU A 138 -14.29 5.10 2.51
N ASN A 139 -14.36 6.44 2.52
CA ASN A 139 -15.19 7.22 1.60
C ASN A 139 -14.41 7.69 0.35
N SER A 140 -13.28 7.04 0.04
CA SER A 140 -12.41 7.46 -1.05
C SER A 140 -13.01 7.23 -2.44
N ARG A 141 -12.47 7.94 -3.43
CA ARG A 141 -13.04 7.97 -4.79
C ARG A 141 -11.99 7.76 -5.87
N ALA A 142 -12.36 7.07 -6.94
CA ALA A 142 -11.54 7.00 -8.15
C ALA A 142 -12.33 7.31 -9.43
N VAL A 143 -11.66 7.99 -10.36
CA VAL A 143 -12.04 8.09 -11.78
C VAL A 143 -10.99 7.36 -12.60
N THR A 144 -11.42 6.50 -13.53
CA THR A 144 -10.49 5.57 -14.18
C THR A 144 -10.62 5.43 -15.69
N ALA A 145 -9.47 5.31 -16.34
CA ALA A 145 -9.36 4.88 -17.72
C ALA A 145 -9.29 3.35 -17.87
N LYS A 146 -9.55 2.87 -19.08
CA LYS A 146 -9.70 1.45 -19.46
C LYS A 146 -8.61 0.50 -18.93
N TYR A 147 -7.36 0.94 -18.89
CA TYR A 147 -6.20 0.08 -18.59
C TYR A 147 -5.70 0.16 -17.15
N THR A 148 -6.53 0.69 -16.26
CA THR A 148 -6.19 0.87 -14.85
C THR A 148 -6.82 -0.22 -13.99
N ALA A 149 -6.27 -0.47 -12.80
CA ALA A 149 -6.80 -1.44 -11.85
C ALA A 149 -7.16 -0.78 -10.52
N VAL A 150 -8.32 -1.11 -9.96
CA VAL A 150 -8.78 -0.57 -8.68
C VAL A 150 -9.24 -1.69 -7.76
N TRP A 151 -8.67 -1.74 -6.55
CA TRP A 151 -9.15 -2.57 -5.46
C TRP A 151 -10.04 -1.76 -4.54
N VAL A 152 -11.24 -2.27 -4.21
CA VAL A 152 -12.17 -1.60 -3.28
C VAL A 152 -12.30 -2.43 -2.01
N TYR A 153 -12.05 -1.81 -0.86
CA TYR A 153 -12.12 -2.41 0.47
C TYR A 153 -13.17 -1.75 1.38
N SER A 154 -14.06 -0.91 0.83
CA SER A 154 -15.16 -0.32 1.59
C SER A 154 -16.37 -0.07 0.70
N ASP A 155 -17.57 -0.42 1.17
CA ASP A 155 -18.83 -0.16 0.46
C ASP A 155 -19.16 1.33 0.34
N ARG A 156 -18.42 2.19 1.05
CA ARG A 156 -18.54 3.65 0.98
C ARG A 156 -17.64 4.27 -0.10
N ALA A 157 -16.66 3.51 -0.59
CA ALA A 157 -15.77 3.98 -1.63
C ALA A 157 -16.51 4.00 -2.97
N THR A 158 -16.24 5.00 -3.79
CA THR A 158 -16.89 5.12 -5.10
C THR A 158 -15.88 5.10 -6.23
N PHE A 159 -16.30 4.55 -7.35
CA PHE A 159 -15.49 4.43 -8.55
C PHE A 159 -16.34 4.77 -9.76
N THR A 160 -15.75 5.47 -10.71
CA THR A 160 -16.34 5.74 -12.02
C THR A 160 -15.30 5.49 -13.11
N GLY A 161 -15.77 5.18 -14.32
CA GLY A 161 -14.92 4.96 -15.47
C GLY A 161 -14.91 3.51 -15.96
N SER A 162 -13.82 3.13 -16.61
CA SER A 162 -13.71 1.89 -17.39
C SER A 162 -12.56 0.99 -16.97
N GLY A 163 -11.88 1.30 -15.87
CA GLY A 163 -10.83 0.45 -15.31
C GLY A 163 -11.35 -0.88 -14.77
N HIS A 164 -10.43 -1.81 -14.54
CA HIS A 164 -10.72 -3.11 -13.94
C HIS A 164 -10.94 -2.96 -12.44
N LEU A 165 -12.15 -3.28 -11.99
CA LEU A 165 -12.53 -3.26 -10.58
C LEU A 165 -12.35 -4.64 -9.95
N ILE A 166 -11.65 -4.70 -8.83
CA ILE A 166 -11.54 -5.86 -7.95
C ILE A 166 -12.21 -5.47 -6.63
N ASP A 167 -13.44 -5.95 -6.46
CA ASP A 167 -14.28 -5.62 -5.32
C ASP A 167 -14.03 -6.61 -4.17
N MET A 168 -13.32 -6.14 -3.14
CA MET A 168 -12.97 -6.96 -1.97
C MET A 168 -14.06 -6.94 -0.90
N THR A 169 -15.08 -6.08 -1.00
CA THR A 169 -16.14 -5.98 0.02
C THR A 169 -17.15 -7.11 -0.08
N LYS A 170 -17.25 -7.71 -1.26
CA LYS A 170 -18.14 -8.85 -1.55
C LYS A 170 -17.50 -10.20 -1.29
N LEU A 171 -16.26 -10.23 -0.81
CA LEU A 171 -15.52 -11.46 -0.58
C LEU A 171 -15.98 -12.13 0.72
N ASP A 172 -16.75 -13.20 0.60
CA ASP A 172 -17.10 -14.07 1.73
C ASP A 172 -16.12 -15.25 1.82
N LEU A 173 -15.12 -15.12 2.70
CA LEU A 173 -14.13 -16.18 2.93
C LEU A 173 -14.64 -17.33 3.83
N SER A 174 -15.89 -17.26 4.30
CA SER A 174 -16.54 -18.39 4.98
C SER A 174 -17.14 -19.40 3.99
N ASP A 175 -17.39 -18.99 2.74
CA ASP A 175 -17.75 -19.88 1.64
C ASP A 175 -16.52 -20.63 1.11
N ALA A 176 -16.63 -21.95 1.03
CA ALA A 176 -15.50 -22.81 0.67
C ALA A 176 -15.02 -22.61 -0.78
N ALA A 177 -15.93 -22.36 -1.73
CA ALA A 177 -15.57 -22.13 -3.12
C ALA A 177 -14.83 -20.79 -3.27
N THR A 178 -15.37 -19.74 -2.66
CA THR A 178 -14.77 -18.40 -2.61
C THR A 178 -13.40 -18.41 -1.94
N TRP A 179 -13.26 -19.12 -0.81
CA TRP A 179 -11.97 -19.34 -0.16
C TRP A 179 -10.97 -20.04 -1.09
N CYS A 180 -11.41 -21.07 -1.81
CA CYS A 180 -10.56 -21.76 -2.77
C CYS A 180 -10.09 -20.85 -3.90
N ASP A 181 -10.99 -20.08 -4.50
CA ASP A 181 -10.67 -19.15 -5.58
C ASP A 181 -9.70 -18.06 -5.11
N TYR A 182 -9.96 -17.45 -3.96
CA TYR A 182 -9.11 -16.43 -3.35
C TYR A 182 -7.68 -16.93 -3.09
N HIS A 183 -7.54 -18.17 -2.65
CA HIS A 183 -6.25 -18.77 -2.34
C HIS A 183 -5.62 -19.56 -3.51
N GLY A 184 -6.27 -19.62 -4.68
CA GLY A 184 -5.80 -20.39 -5.83
C GLY A 184 -5.75 -21.91 -5.59
N VAL A 185 -6.67 -22.42 -4.76
CA VAL A 185 -6.74 -23.83 -4.39
C VAL A 185 -7.33 -24.64 -5.55
N LYS A 186 -6.64 -25.72 -5.91
CA LYS A 186 -7.08 -26.60 -6.98
C LYS A 186 -8.31 -27.40 -6.53
N ILE A 187 -9.39 -27.29 -7.30
CA ILE A 187 -10.58 -28.12 -7.14
C ILE A 187 -10.58 -29.20 -8.23
N ALA A 188 -10.67 -30.46 -7.83
CA ALA A 188 -10.79 -31.60 -8.73
C ALA A 188 -11.93 -32.51 -8.28
N ARG A 189 -12.90 -32.76 -9.19
CA ARG A 189 -14.07 -33.62 -8.92
C ARG A 189 -14.82 -33.23 -7.62
N GLY A 190 -15.01 -31.93 -7.42
CA GLY A 190 -15.70 -31.38 -6.23
C GLY A 190 -14.91 -31.45 -4.93
N LYS A 191 -13.60 -31.73 -4.98
CA LYS A 191 -12.72 -31.75 -3.80
C LYS A 191 -11.59 -30.75 -3.94
N ALA A 192 -11.39 -29.95 -2.90
CA ALA A 192 -10.25 -29.05 -2.79
C ALA A 192 -8.98 -29.83 -2.38
N VAL A 193 -7.84 -29.46 -2.98
CA VAL A 193 -6.52 -29.97 -2.57
C VAL A 193 -5.93 -29.02 -1.53
N VAL A 194 -5.87 -29.46 -0.28
CA VAL A 194 -5.33 -28.69 0.85
C VAL A 194 -4.17 -29.43 1.49
N TYR A 195 -3.40 -28.73 2.33
CA TYR A 195 -2.13 -29.20 2.87
C TYR A 195 -2.11 -29.11 4.40
N LYS A 196 -1.55 -30.13 5.04
CA LYS A 196 -1.29 -30.14 6.47
C LYS A 196 0.13 -30.63 6.73
N ALA A 197 0.91 -29.83 7.46
CA ALA A 197 2.21 -30.26 7.95
C ALA A 197 2.00 -31.15 9.18
N VAL A 198 2.69 -32.29 9.20
CA VAL A 198 2.60 -33.32 10.24
C VAL A 198 3.99 -33.78 10.66
N ASP A 199 4.09 -34.34 11.86
CA ASP A 199 5.31 -34.96 12.38
C ASP A 199 5.61 -36.32 11.69
N ALA A 200 6.69 -36.98 12.10
CA ALA A 200 7.09 -38.29 11.58
C ALA A 200 6.05 -39.41 11.83
N GLN A 201 5.14 -39.22 12.78
CA GLN A 201 4.06 -40.14 13.15
C GLN A 201 2.72 -39.76 12.48
N LEU A 202 2.73 -38.76 11.59
CA LEU A 202 1.58 -38.18 10.89
C LEU A 202 0.61 -37.43 11.80
N ASN A 203 1.06 -36.84 12.90
CA ASN A 203 0.24 -36.01 13.78
C ASN A 203 0.47 -34.51 13.54
N ALA A 204 -0.53 -33.72 13.87
CA ALA A 204 -0.40 -32.27 14.00
C ALA A 204 -1.29 -31.74 15.14
N GLY A 205 -1.02 -30.50 15.57
CA GLY A 205 -1.80 -29.84 16.63
C GLY A 205 -1.23 -30.03 18.05
N HIS A 206 0.07 -30.26 18.19
CA HIS A 206 0.78 -30.57 19.46
C HIS A 206 0.48 -29.67 20.67
N ARG A 207 -0.03 -28.43 20.46
CA ARG A 207 -0.38 -27.48 21.53
C ARG A 207 -1.88 -27.34 21.80
N HIS A 208 -2.72 -27.92 20.94
CA HIS A 208 -4.18 -27.88 21.04
C HIS A 208 -4.70 -29.32 20.96
N THR A 209 -5.29 -29.71 19.84
CA THR A 209 -5.81 -31.06 19.61
C THR A 209 -4.83 -31.85 18.74
N LEU A 210 -4.22 -32.89 19.31
CA LEU A 210 -3.36 -33.79 18.55
C LEU A 210 -4.22 -34.66 17.63
N THR A 211 -4.13 -34.40 16.32
CA THR A 211 -4.91 -35.10 15.28
C THR A 211 -3.96 -35.87 14.38
N ARG A 212 -4.29 -37.15 14.12
CA ARG A 212 -3.52 -38.00 13.19
C ARG A 212 -4.10 -37.95 11.79
N TYR A 213 -3.24 -37.76 10.78
CA TYR A 213 -3.58 -37.66 9.36
C TYR A 213 -2.96 -38.83 8.56
N PRO A 214 -3.56 -40.04 8.61
CA PRO A 214 -3.03 -41.21 7.92
C PRO A 214 -3.05 -41.05 6.39
N LEU A 215 -1.99 -41.54 5.73
CA LEU A 215 -1.92 -41.59 4.26
C LEU A 215 -3.07 -42.42 3.69
N GLY A 216 -3.78 -41.87 2.70
CA GLY A 216 -4.93 -42.52 2.05
C GLY A 216 -6.19 -42.66 2.93
N GLY A 217 -6.14 -42.21 4.18
CA GLY A 217 -7.27 -42.30 5.11
C GLY A 217 -8.22 -41.10 5.04
N LYS A 218 -9.38 -41.24 5.67
CA LYS A 218 -10.30 -40.13 5.95
C LYS A 218 -10.08 -39.65 7.38
N VAL A 219 -10.00 -38.34 7.55
CA VAL A 219 -9.97 -37.68 8.87
C VAL A 219 -11.27 -36.92 9.02
N ALA A 220 -11.96 -37.11 10.15
CA ALA A 220 -13.21 -36.42 10.45
C ALA A 220 -12.98 -35.35 11.53
N ALA A 221 -13.57 -34.17 11.35
CA ALA A 221 -13.70 -33.15 12.38
C ALA A 221 -15.03 -33.34 13.11
N THR A 222 -15.08 -34.26 14.08
CA THR A 222 -16.30 -34.47 14.89
C THR A 222 -16.58 -33.32 15.86
N ASP A 223 -15.57 -32.49 16.09
CA ASP A 223 -15.53 -31.29 16.94
C ASP A 223 -15.70 -29.99 16.14
N TRP A 224 -16.18 -30.06 14.89
CA TRP A 224 -16.30 -28.89 14.02
C TRP A 224 -17.11 -27.77 14.69
N ASN A 225 -16.50 -26.58 14.74
CA ASN A 225 -17.10 -25.35 15.20
C ASN A 225 -16.91 -24.29 14.10
N PRO A 226 -17.98 -23.62 13.62
CA PRO A 226 -17.86 -22.57 12.62
C PRO A 226 -17.23 -21.27 13.14
N GLN A 227 -16.96 -21.16 14.45
CA GLN A 227 -16.26 -20.00 14.99
C GLN A 227 -14.80 -19.96 14.52
N PRO A 228 -14.28 -18.79 14.12
CA PRO A 228 -12.93 -18.63 13.59
C PRO A 228 -11.88 -18.61 14.71
N GLU A 229 -11.85 -19.64 15.53
CA GLU A 229 -10.96 -19.80 16.67
C GLU A 229 -10.16 -21.11 16.58
N CYS A 230 -8.99 -21.13 17.24
CA CYS A 230 -8.18 -22.33 17.29
C CYS A 230 -8.85 -23.39 18.19
N GLY A 231 -9.07 -24.60 17.66
CA GLY A 231 -9.47 -25.76 18.47
C GLY A 231 -10.77 -26.46 18.06
N GLY A 232 -11.49 -25.96 17.04
CA GLY A 232 -12.68 -26.63 16.48
C GLY A 232 -12.45 -27.11 15.05
N GLY A 233 -12.35 -28.42 14.85
CA GLY A 233 -12.24 -29.05 13.54
C GLY A 233 -10.83 -29.15 12.94
N LEU A 234 -10.73 -29.33 11.62
CA LEU A 234 -9.46 -29.54 10.93
C LEU A 234 -8.88 -28.23 10.42
N HIS A 235 -7.62 -27.97 10.77
CA HIS A 235 -6.86 -26.85 10.25
C HIS A 235 -5.95 -27.31 9.12
N PHE A 236 -6.00 -26.64 7.97
CA PHE A 236 -5.18 -26.92 6.79
C PHE A 236 -4.80 -25.60 6.11
N ALA A 237 -3.88 -25.66 5.15
CA ALA A 237 -3.43 -24.53 4.36
C ALA A 237 -3.71 -24.76 2.87
N ALA A 238 -3.82 -23.65 2.13
CA ALA A 238 -3.96 -23.67 0.68
C ALA A 238 -2.68 -24.10 -0.07
N SER A 239 -1.52 -24.09 0.59
CA SER A 239 -0.24 -24.44 -0.01
C SER A 239 0.69 -25.19 0.95
N PRO A 240 1.68 -25.95 0.44
CA PRO A 240 2.69 -26.60 1.27
C PRO A 240 3.50 -25.62 2.12
N SER A 241 3.87 -24.46 1.55
CA SER A 241 4.62 -23.43 2.26
C SER A 241 3.80 -22.82 3.41
N GLY A 242 2.52 -22.56 3.18
CA GLY A 242 1.59 -22.12 4.23
C GLY A 242 1.47 -23.16 5.35
N ALA A 243 1.30 -24.43 4.99
CA ALA A 243 1.22 -25.51 5.98
C ALA A 243 2.46 -25.58 6.88
N ARG A 244 3.66 -25.35 6.31
CA ARG A 244 4.93 -25.35 7.05
C ARG A 244 5.04 -24.20 8.05
N GLN A 245 4.52 -23.01 7.75
CA GLN A 245 4.56 -21.85 8.67
C GLN A 245 3.81 -22.12 9.98
N TYR A 246 2.76 -22.95 9.93
CA TYR A 246 1.95 -23.32 11.09
C TYR A 246 2.32 -24.68 11.70
N TYR A 247 3.47 -25.23 11.33
CA TYR A 247 3.98 -26.44 11.93
C TYR A 247 4.69 -26.10 13.25
N THR A 248 4.22 -26.69 14.35
CA THR A 248 4.76 -26.44 15.69
C THR A 248 5.44 -27.68 16.30
N GLY A 249 5.74 -28.69 15.49
CA GLY A 249 6.44 -29.92 15.91
C GLY A 249 7.86 -29.99 15.37
#